data_AF-F7PT65-F1
#
_entry.id   AF-F7PT65-F1
#
_cell.length_a   1.000
_cell.length_b   1.000
_cell.length_c   1.000
_cell.angle_alpha   90.00
_cell.angle_beta   90.00
_cell.angle_gamma   90.00
#
_symmetry.space_group_name_H-M   'P 1'
#
loop_
_entity.id
_entity.type
_entity.pdbx_description
1 polymer ?
#
loop_
_entity_poly.entity_id
_entity_poly.type
_entity_poly.pdbx_seq_one_letter_code
_entity_poly.pdbx_strand_id
1 'polypeptide(L)'
;MKKGILIKRTEDQQSLAISVVEINKNSNMSELHQIYKHLGVNLIDIVSYRDKSIYIDDEGLLKAEPQLTMLLNDTNQYLYGNVLIMGPCDEEGETLGISIKDADS
;
A
#
# COMPACT_ATOMS: atom_id res chain seq x y z
N MET A 1 3.56 -12.99 -11.40
CA MET A 1 2.65 -11.96 -10.85
C MET A 1 3.05 -11.73 -9.40
N LYS A 2 3.16 -10.47 -8.98
CA LYS A 2 3.51 -10.08 -7.61
C LYS A 2 2.21 -9.83 -6.85
N LYS A 3 2.18 -10.13 -5.55
CA LYS A 3 1.01 -9.90 -4.69
C LYS A 3 1.29 -8.79 -3.70
N GLY A 4 0.24 -8.09 -3.26
CA GLY A 4 0.27 -7.10 -2.18
C GLY A 4 -1.00 -7.17 -1.33
N ILE A 5 -0.93 -6.63 -0.11
CA ILE A 5 -2.10 -6.44 0.75
C ILE A 5 -2.56 -4.99 0.59
N LEU A 6 -3.79 -4.82 0.14
CA LEU A 6 -4.46 -3.54 0.08
C LEU A 6 -5.40 -3.41 1.29
N ILE A 7 -5.17 -2.38 2.09
CA ILE A 7 -5.98 -1.97 3.22
C ILE A 7 -6.66 -0.66 2.85
N LYS A 8 -7.98 -0.68 2.77
CA LYS A 8 -8.78 0.50 2.45
C LYS A 8 -9.89 0.71 3.45
N ARG A 9 -10.35 1.95 3.56
CA ARG A 9 -11.66 2.19 4.16
C ARG A 9 -12.76 1.74 3.20
N THR A 10 -13.82 1.13 3.74
CA THR A 10 -15.03 0.86 2.97
C THR A 10 -15.71 2.16 2.55
N GLU A 11 -16.54 2.12 1.50
CA GLU A 11 -17.21 3.31 0.96
C GLU A 11 -18.06 4.06 2.01
N ASP A 12 -18.62 3.32 2.99
CA ASP A 12 -19.37 3.86 4.13
C ASP A 12 -18.50 4.54 5.19
N GLN A 13 -17.17 4.47 5.04
CA GLN A 13 -16.18 4.98 5.97
C GLN A 13 -16.32 4.45 7.41
N GLN A 14 -16.96 3.31 7.64
CA GLN A 14 -17.12 2.74 8.98
C GLN A 14 -16.18 1.56 9.25
N SER A 15 -15.78 0.85 8.20
CA SER A 15 -15.02 -0.39 8.30
C SER A 15 -13.73 -0.35 7.48
N LEU A 16 -12.85 -1.33 7.73
CA LEU A 16 -11.66 -1.58 6.91
C LEU A 16 -11.89 -2.80 6.02
N ALA A 17 -11.51 -2.68 4.75
CA ALA A 17 -11.44 -3.78 3.81
C ALA A 17 -9.98 -4.15 3.59
N ILE A 18 -9.63 -5.41 3.85
CA ILE A 18 -8.32 -5.98 3.57
C ILE A 18 -8.48 -6.95 2.40
N SER A 19 -7.67 -6.78 1.37
CA SER A 19 -7.74 -7.59 0.15
C SER A 19 -6.36 -7.84 -0.42
N VAL A 20 -6.19 -8.96 -1.11
CA VAL A 20 -4.97 -9.25 -1.86
C VAL A 20 -5.13 -8.70 -3.27
N VAL A 21 -4.16 -7.89 -3.72
CA VAL A 21 -4.10 -7.36 -5.08
C VAL A 21 -2.89 -7.93 -5.82
N GLU A 22 -2.96 -7.93 -7.14
CA GLU A 22 -1.91 -8.43 -8.00
C GLU A 22 -1.29 -7.32 -8.85
N ILE A 23 0.02 -7.39 -9.02
CA ILE A 23 0.80 -6.57 -9.95
C ILE A 23 1.37 -7.48 -11.04
N ASN A 24 1.05 -7.13 -12.28
CA ASN A 24 1.42 -7.89 -13.45
C ASN A 24 2.57 -7.21 -14.20
N LYS A 25 3.76 -7.82 -14.17
CA LYS A 25 4.94 -7.36 -14.92
C LYS A 25 4.75 -7.36 -16.44
N ASN A 26 3.86 -8.20 -16.96
CA ASN A 26 3.58 -8.33 -18.40
C ASN A 26 2.45 -7.38 -18.87
N SER A 27 2.02 -6.45 -18.02
CA SER A 27 1.04 -5.44 -18.36
C SER A 27 1.67 -4.35 -19.24
N ASN A 28 0.86 -3.69 -20.06
CA ASN A 28 1.26 -2.46 -20.76
C ASN A 28 1.44 -1.25 -19.81
N MET A 29 1.16 -1.42 -18.51
CA MET A 29 1.33 -0.41 -17.48
C MET A 29 2.49 -0.77 -16.56
N SER A 30 3.35 0.21 -16.25
CA SER A 30 4.40 0.04 -15.24
C SER A 30 3.81 -0.36 -13.88
N GLU A 31 4.61 -1.01 -13.04
CA GLU A 31 4.25 -1.36 -11.67
C GLU A 31 3.71 -0.18 -10.86
N LEU A 32 4.39 0.97 -10.91
CA LEU A 32 3.97 2.17 -10.18
C LEU A 32 2.57 2.68 -10.60
N HIS A 33 2.27 2.66 -11.90
CA HIS A 33 0.93 2.98 -12.41
C HIS A 33 -0.14 1.97 -11.94
N GLN A 34 0.21 0.70 -11.78
CA GLN A 34 -0.70 -0.30 -11.20
C GLN A 34 -0.96 -0.01 -9.72
N ILE A 35 0.06 0.42 -8.97
CA ILE A 35 -0.06 0.84 -7.56
C ILE A 35 -1.00 2.05 -7.42
N TYR A 36 -0.79 3.10 -8.23
CA TYR A 36 -1.70 4.26 -8.27
C TYR A 36 -3.14 3.84 -8.53
N LYS A 37 -3.35 2.93 -9.49
CA LYS A 37 -4.68 2.41 -9.82
C LYS A 37 -5.29 1.62 -8.66
N HIS A 38 -4.52 0.78 -7.98
CA HIS A 38 -5.00 0.01 -6.83
C HIS A 38 -5.39 0.92 -5.67
N LEU A 39 -4.63 1.98 -5.41
CA LEU A 39 -4.95 2.97 -4.37
C LEU A 39 -6.08 3.91 -4.80
N GLY A 40 -6.25 4.16 -6.10
CA GLY A 40 -7.29 5.03 -6.65
C GLY A 40 -6.93 6.51 -6.57
N VAL A 41 -5.64 6.83 -6.64
CA VAL A 41 -5.09 8.17 -6.44
C VAL A 41 -4.01 8.50 -7.47
N ASN A 42 -3.66 9.77 -7.58
CA ASN A 42 -2.62 10.26 -8.50
C ASN A 42 -1.29 10.59 -7.81
N LEU A 43 -1.28 10.57 -6.48
CA LEU A 43 -0.14 10.88 -5.63
C LEU A 43 -0.10 9.86 -4.50
N ILE A 44 1.11 9.43 -4.17
CA ILE A 44 1.36 8.47 -3.10
C ILE A 44 2.63 8.85 -2.38
N ASP A 45 2.68 8.50 -1.10
CA ASP A 45 3.91 8.43 -0.34
C ASP A 45 4.40 6.97 -0.28
N ILE A 46 5.72 6.81 -0.24
CA ILE A 46 6.37 5.50 -0.13
C ILE A 46 7.18 5.47 1.16
N VAL A 47 6.83 4.53 2.03
CA VAL A 47 7.50 4.30 3.31
C VAL A 47 8.11 2.92 3.32
N SER A 48 9.42 2.85 3.55
CA SER A 48 10.09 1.57 3.86
C SER A 48 9.91 1.26 5.34
N TYR A 49 9.32 0.11 5.65
CA TYR A 49 9.16 -0.36 7.03
C TYR A 49 9.56 -1.82 7.12
N ARG A 50 10.60 -2.10 7.93
CA ARG A 50 11.26 -3.41 7.99
C ARG A 50 11.70 -3.85 6.59
N ASP A 51 11.27 -5.02 6.13
CA ASP A 51 11.55 -5.58 4.80
C ASP A 51 10.39 -5.37 3.82
N LYS A 52 9.56 -4.34 4.04
CA LYS A 52 8.37 -4.05 3.23
C LYS A 52 8.41 -2.64 2.67
N SER A 53 7.83 -2.49 1.49
CA SER A 53 7.53 -1.20 0.88
C SER A 53 6.04 -0.92 1.04
N ILE A 54 5.72 0.18 1.70
CA ILE A 54 4.36 0.60 1.99
C ILE A 54 4.04 1.81 1.13
N TYR A 55 3.04 1.68 0.27
CA TYR A 55 2.53 2.74 -0.58
C TYR A 55 1.24 3.28 0.01
N ILE A 56 1.16 4.58 0.24
CA ILE A 56 0.08 5.21 0.99
C ILE A 56 -0.48 6.30 0.11
N ASP A 57 -1.80 6.47 0.08
CA ASP A 57 -2.36 7.67 -0.53
C ASP A 57 -1.95 8.95 0.24
N ASP A 58 -2.18 10.10 -0.35
CA ASP A 58 -1.76 11.39 0.18
C ASP A 58 -2.81 12.04 1.11
N GLU A 59 -3.69 11.25 1.73
CA GLU A 59 -4.72 11.78 2.64
C GLU A 59 -4.12 12.60 3.79
N GLY A 60 -3.00 12.17 4.37
CA GLY A 60 -2.33 12.88 5.45
C GLY A 60 -1.81 14.28 5.09
N LEU A 61 -1.62 14.54 3.79
CA LEU A 61 -1.13 15.82 3.28
C LEU A 61 -2.27 16.70 2.76
N LEU A 62 -3.30 16.11 2.17
CA LEU A 62 -4.35 16.84 1.44
C LEU A 62 -5.70 16.90 2.17
N LYS A 63 -5.93 16.09 3.22
CA LYS A 63 -7.20 16.06 3.94
C LYS A 63 -7.03 16.51 5.39
N ALA A 64 -7.93 17.39 5.84
CA ALA A 64 -7.95 17.87 7.22
C ALA A 64 -8.26 16.75 8.24
N GLU A 65 -9.00 15.74 7.81
CA GLU A 65 -9.37 14.56 8.61
C GLU A 65 -9.09 13.29 7.80
N PRO A 66 -7.92 12.65 7.99
CA PRO A 66 -7.58 11.42 7.26
C PRO A 66 -8.51 10.28 7.68
N GLN A 67 -8.96 9.49 6.71
CA GLN A 67 -10.01 8.48 6.94
C GLN A 67 -9.43 7.16 7.47
N LEU A 68 -8.18 6.87 7.14
CA LEU A 68 -7.43 5.74 7.68
C LEU A 68 -6.17 6.25 8.36
N THR A 69 -5.91 5.76 9.56
CA THR A 69 -4.66 6.01 10.30
C THR A 69 -4.08 4.68 10.76
N MET A 70 -2.83 4.40 10.41
CA MET A 70 -2.09 3.22 10.86
C MET A 70 -0.85 3.64 11.64
N LEU A 71 -0.62 3.02 12.79
CA LEU A 71 0.59 3.23 13.59
C LEU A 71 1.61 2.13 13.31
N LEU A 72 2.80 2.53 12.91
CA LEU A 72 3.97 1.65 12.87
C LEU A 72 4.55 1.57 14.29
N ASN A 73 4.19 0.51 15.02
CA ASN A 73 4.44 0.38 16.47
C ASN A 73 5.90 0.61 16.89
N ASP A 74 6.87 0.18 16.08
CA ASP A 74 8.29 0.26 16.45
C ASP A 74 8.88 1.65 16.20
N THR A 75 8.24 2.48 15.38
CA THR A 75 8.75 3.79 14.96
C THR A 75 7.90 4.96 15.46
N ASN A 76 6.73 4.68 16.05
CA ASN A 76 5.70 5.69 16.36
C ASN A 76 5.30 6.55 15.15
N GLN A 77 5.51 6.06 13.94
CA GLN A 77 5.13 6.76 12.72
C GLN A 77 3.69 6.45 12.37
N TYR A 78 2.91 7.51 12.13
CA TYR A 78 1.55 7.40 11.63
C TYR A 78 1.55 7.46 10.11
N LEU A 79 0.82 6.54 9.50
CA LEU A 79 0.49 6.52 8.08
C LEU A 79 -0.97 6.93 7.94
N TYR A 80 -1.27 7.87 7.06
CA TYR A 80 -2.60 8.44 6.89
C TYR A 80 -3.07 8.20 5.47
N GLY A 81 -4.10 7.38 5.31
CA GLY A 81 -4.59 7.00 3.99
C GLY A 81 -4.75 5.51 3.77
N ASN A 82 -5.32 5.16 2.61
CA ASN A 82 -5.33 3.79 2.10
C ASN A 82 -3.91 3.29 1.89
N VAL A 83 -3.67 2.03 2.20
CA VAL A 83 -2.33 1.45 2.25
C VAL A 83 -2.23 0.23 1.36
N LEU A 84 -1.21 0.17 0.51
CA LEU A 84 -0.79 -1.02 -0.21
C LEU A 84 0.58 -1.48 0.31
N ILE A 85 0.60 -2.64 0.95
CA ILE A 85 1.81 -3.26 1.48
C ILE A 85 2.35 -4.25 0.44
N MET A 86 3.60 -4.03 0.04
CA MET A 86 4.34 -4.89 -0.89
C MET A 86 5.58 -5.47 -0.20
N GLY A 87 6.17 -6.49 -0.84
CA GLY A 87 7.49 -7.00 -0.45
C GLY A 87 8.60 -5.95 -0.59
N PRO A 88 9.84 -6.31 -0.22
CA PRO A 88 10.97 -5.41 -0.38
C PRO A 88 11.20 -5.09 -1.86
N CYS A 89 11.85 -3.96 -2.13
CA CYS A 89 12.28 -3.64 -3.48
C CYS A 89 13.61 -4.33 -3.79
N ASP A 90 13.80 -4.76 -5.04
CA ASP A 90 15.09 -5.18 -5.57
C ASP A 90 15.99 -3.97 -5.88
N GLU A 91 17.21 -4.24 -6.37
CA GLU A 91 18.21 -3.22 -6.70
C GLU A 91 17.77 -2.27 -7.84
N GLU A 92 16.77 -2.68 -8.63
CA GLU A 92 16.18 -1.87 -9.71
C GLU A 92 14.97 -1.05 -9.21
N GLY A 93 14.61 -1.19 -7.93
CA GLY A 93 13.50 -0.49 -7.30
C GLY A 93 12.14 -1.15 -7.48
N GLU A 94 12.08 -2.36 -8.04
CA GLU A 94 10.81 -3.07 -8.22
C GLU A 94 10.44 -3.91 -6.99
N THR A 95 9.16 -3.97 -6.61
CA THR A 95 8.71 -4.76 -5.45
C THR A 95 8.89 -6.25 -5.71
N LEU A 96 9.22 -7.05 -4.71
CA LEU A 96 9.23 -8.52 -4.83
C LEU A 96 7.85 -9.16 -4.57
N GLY A 97 6.87 -8.37 -4.12
CA GLY A 97 5.57 -8.85 -3.66
C GLY A 97 5.64 -9.59 -2.32
N ILE A 98 4.48 -9.90 -1.74
CA ILE A 98 4.38 -10.64 -0.48
C ILE A 98 4.07 -12.12 -0.72
N SER A 99 4.50 -12.99 0.19
CA SER A 99 3.99 -14.36 0.25
C SER A 99 2.61 -14.36 0.91
N ILE A 100 1.70 -15.25 0.49
CA ILE A 100 0.38 -15.39 1.14
C ILE A 100 0.52 -15.76 2.63
N LYS A 101 1.59 -16.48 3.00
CA LYS A 101 1.86 -16.78 4.42
C LYS A 101 2.15 -15.54 5.27
N ASP A 102 2.65 -14.48 4.66
CA ASP A 102 2.93 -13.20 5.33
C ASP A 102 1.66 -12.34 5.49
N ALA A 103 0.55 -12.73 4.84
CA ALA A 103 -0.74 -12.05 4.92
C ALA A 103 -1.63 -12.53 6.08
N ASP A 104 -1.30 -13.69 6.66
CA ASP A 104 -2.07 -14.36 7.72
C ASP A 104 -1.41 -14.24 9.12
N SER A 105 -0.25 -13.56 9.22
CA SER A 105 0.56 -13.39 10.44
C SER A 105 0.52 -11.97 10.98
#